data_AF-A0A2A7UX63-F1
#
_entry.id   AF-A0A2A7UX63-F1
#
_cell.length_a   1.000
_cell.length_b   1.000
_cell.length_c   1.000
_cell.angle_alpha   90.00
_cell.angle_beta   90.00
_cell.angle_gamma   90.00
#
_symmetry.space_group_name_H-M   'P 1'
#
loop_
_entity.id
_entity.type
_entity.pdbx_description
1 polymer ?
#
loop_
_entity_poly.entity_id
_entity_poly.type
_entity_poly.pdbx_seq_one_letter_code
_entity_poly.pdbx_strand_id
1 'polypeptide(L)'
;MLIDLLNAPLLGHWDIDGSKSQCEFQFGERLIYVEHLKETSHVPALQTAQLLIQQVWDDSQHAIAFAEPWFRAKHPAFWNAWDKATTPLHPLRMYSISFPARDGAPYYWIARDPGYNFECVIPDEHDLWQQEGLRSKLPYFPDSDAVVVSRLGEQQFALSELPSPYFDAT
;
A
#
# COMPACT_ATOMS: atom_id res chain seq x y z
N MET A 1 0.04 7.59 -14.93
CA MET A 1 1.50 7.45 -15.07
C MET A 1 1.76 6.12 -15.73
N LEU A 2 2.58 6.08 -16.78
CA LEU A 2 2.95 4.83 -17.45
C LEU A 2 4.06 4.13 -16.65
N ILE A 3 3.91 2.83 -16.40
CA ILE A 3 4.91 2.03 -15.69
C ILE A 3 5.66 1.14 -16.69
N ASP A 4 6.95 1.39 -16.86
CA ASP A 4 7.84 0.66 -17.77
C ASP A 4 9.05 0.12 -16.99
N LEU A 5 8.93 -1.12 -16.53
CA LEU A 5 9.95 -1.84 -15.76
C LEU A 5 11.16 -2.27 -16.61
N LEU A 6 11.01 -2.34 -17.93
CA LEU A 6 12.08 -2.79 -18.82
C LEU A 6 13.06 -1.66 -19.16
N ASN A 7 12.58 -0.41 -19.13
CA ASN A 7 13.40 0.77 -19.42
C ASN A 7 13.64 1.67 -18.19
N ALA A 8 12.93 1.46 -17.09
CA ALA A 8 13.16 2.20 -15.85
C ALA A 8 14.55 1.89 -15.25
N PRO A 9 15.19 2.88 -14.61
CA PRO A 9 16.42 2.64 -13.87
C PRO A 9 16.16 1.68 -12.72
N LEU A 10 16.95 0.60 -12.66
CA LEU A 10 16.95 -0.32 -11.54
C LEU A 10 17.56 0.38 -10.33
N LEU A 11 16.76 0.58 -9.27
CA LEU A 11 17.20 1.26 -8.05
C LEU A 11 18.05 0.33 -7.19
N GLY A 12 17.68 -0.94 -7.14
CA GLY A 12 18.41 -1.94 -6.37
C GLY A 12 18.18 -3.36 -6.86
N HIS A 13 19.14 -4.22 -6.54
CA HIS A 13 19.08 -5.65 -6.78
C HIS A 13 19.75 -6.38 -5.61
N TRP A 14 19.01 -7.24 -4.92
CA TRP A 14 19.54 -8.00 -3.79
C TRP A 14 18.85 -9.34 -3.62
N ASP A 15 19.48 -10.19 -2.83
CA ASP A 15 18.96 -11.50 -2.48
C ASP A 15 17.92 -11.40 -1.37
N ILE A 16 16.75 -11.99 -1.60
CA ILE A 16 15.70 -12.10 -0.58
C ILE A 16 16.04 -13.24 0.37
N ASP A 17 16.30 -14.42 -0.21
CA ASP A 17 16.53 -15.67 0.51
C ASP A 17 17.52 -16.58 -0.26
N GLY A 18 17.69 -17.83 0.15
CA GLY A 18 18.60 -18.79 -0.49
C GLY A 18 18.24 -19.18 -1.93
N SER A 19 17.05 -18.83 -2.40
CA SER A 19 16.47 -19.23 -3.69
C SER A 19 16.00 -18.08 -4.58
N LYS A 20 15.84 -16.87 -4.04
CA LYS A 20 15.29 -15.71 -4.75
C LYS A 20 16.14 -14.46 -4.60
N SER A 21 16.10 -13.63 -5.64
CA SER A 21 16.58 -12.25 -5.62
C SER A 21 15.46 -11.33 -6.10
N GLN A 22 15.60 -10.03 -5.89
CA GLN A 22 14.58 -9.03 -6.20
C GLN A 22 15.18 -7.80 -6.85
N CYS A 23 14.48 -7.30 -7.86
CA CYS A 23 14.70 -6.00 -8.48
C CYS A 23 13.79 -4.96 -7.84
N GLU A 24 14.33 -3.79 -7.52
CA GLU A 24 13.60 -2.64 -6.99
C GLU A 24 13.56 -1.48 -8.00
N PHE A 25 12.39 -0.89 -8.15
CA PHE A 25 12.14 0.30 -8.95
C PHE A 25 11.34 1.32 -8.15
N GLN A 26 11.45 2.59 -8.53
CA GLN A 26 10.66 3.65 -7.94
C GLN A 26 9.89 4.41 -9.03
N PHE A 27 8.59 4.58 -8.81
CA PHE A 27 7.71 5.37 -9.67
C PHE A 27 6.94 6.38 -8.81
N GLY A 28 7.28 7.66 -8.95
CA GLY A 28 6.81 8.69 -8.02
C GLY A 28 7.26 8.38 -6.59
N GLU A 29 6.31 8.23 -5.69
CA GLU A 29 6.54 7.96 -4.27
C GLU A 29 6.23 6.49 -3.88
N ARG A 30 6.19 5.58 -4.85
CA ARG A 30 5.85 4.16 -4.65
C ARG A 30 6.94 3.26 -5.20
N LEU A 31 7.21 2.18 -4.49
CA LEU A 31 8.20 1.18 -4.88
C LEU A 31 7.54 0.02 -5.63
N ILE A 32 8.27 -0.56 -6.57
CA ILE A 32 7.85 -1.75 -7.29
C ILE A 32 8.96 -2.79 -7.17
N TYR A 33 8.58 -3.97 -6.74
CA TYR A 33 9.47 -5.07 -6.48
C TYR A 33 9.15 -6.23 -7.43
N VAL A 34 10.17 -6.77 -8.08
CA VAL A 34 10.02 -7.96 -8.94
C VAL A 34 11.01 -9.02 -8.47
N GLU A 35 10.50 -10.08 -7.87
CA GLU A 35 11.29 -11.23 -7.48
C GLU A 35 11.59 -12.12 -8.70
N HIS A 36 12.76 -12.74 -8.69
CA HIS A 36 13.12 -13.79 -9.64
C HIS A 36 13.94 -14.87 -8.93
N LEU A 37 14.02 -16.05 -9.54
CA LEU A 37 14.85 -17.14 -9.00
C LEU A 37 16.34 -16.77 -9.11
N LYS A 38 17.11 -17.15 -8.10
CA LYS A 38 18.58 -17.07 -8.14
C LYS A 38 19.13 -17.88 -9.31
N GLU A 39 20.31 -17.49 -9.77
CA GLU A 39 21.02 -18.10 -10.91
C GLU A 39 20.27 -18.02 -12.25
N THR A 40 19.12 -17.33 -12.28
CA THR A 40 18.39 -17.00 -13.51
C THR A 40 18.47 -15.51 -13.79
N SER A 41 18.43 -15.13 -15.06
CA SER A 41 18.30 -13.73 -15.45
C SER A 41 16.99 -13.16 -14.88
N HIS A 42 16.99 -11.92 -14.40
CA HIS A 42 15.79 -11.22 -13.95
C HIS A 42 14.88 -10.79 -15.12
N VAL A 43 15.41 -10.75 -16.36
CA VAL A 43 14.70 -10.20 -17.53
C VAL A 43 13.35 -10.89 -17.79
N PRO A 44 13.23 -12.23 -17.77
CA PRO A 44 11.93 -12.90 -17.96
C PRO A 44 10.90 -12.54 -16.88
N ALA A 45 11.33 -12.36 -15.63
CA ALA A 45 10.46 -11.95 -14.54
C ALA A 45 9.96 -10.51 -14.75
N LEU A 46 10.85 -9.59 -15.15
CA LEU A 46 10.48 -8.21 -15.51
C LEU A 46 9.50 -8.18 -16.69
N GLN A 47 9.74 -8.98 -17.73
CA GLN A 47 8.83 -9.08 -18.88
C GLN A 47 7.45 -9.57 -18.46
N THR A 48 7.38 -10.56 -17.57
CA THR A 48 6.12 -11.09 -17.04
C THR A 48 5.39 -10.03 -16.21
N ALA A 49 6.10 -9.34 -15.30
CA ALA A 49 5.54 -8.25 -14.51
C ALA A 49 5.05 -7.08 -15.40
N GLN A 50 5.79 -6.76 -16.46
CA GLN A 50 5.46 -5.69 -17.40
C GLN A 50 4.09 -5.88 -18.08
N LEU A 51 3.63 -7.12 -18.27
CA LEU A 51 2.33 -7.42 -18.88
C LEU A 51 1.15 -6.95 -18.00
N LEU A 52 1.35 -6.90 -16.69
CA LEU A 52 0.27 -6.64 -15.73
C LEU A 52 0.45 -5.34 -14.94
N ILE A 53 1.68 -4.83 -14.84
CA ILE A 53 2.03 -3.75 -13.92
C ILE A 53 1.14 -2.51 -14.06
N GLN A 54 0.75 -2.15 -15.27
CA GLN A 54 -0.11 -0.99 -15.46
C GLN A 54 -1.50 -1.20 -14.82
N GLN A 55 -2.10 -2.37 -15.02
CA GLN A 55 -3.40 -2.70 -14.41
C GLN A 55 -3.30 -2.79 -12.90
N VAL A 56 -2.22 -3.40 -12.39
CA VAL A 56 -1.95 -3.49 -10.94
C VAL A 56 -1.76 -2.09 -10.35
N TRP A 57 -1.05 -1.20 -11.06
CA TRP A 57 -0.88 0.18 -10.65
C TRP A 57 -2.21 0.95 -10.58
N ASP A 58 -3.03 0.80 -11.62
CA ASP A 58 -4.32 1.46 -11.74
C ASP A 58 -5.33 0.96 -10.68
N ASP A 59 -5.21 -0.30 -10.25
CA ASP A 59 -6.01 -0.89 -9.17
C ASP A 59 -5.61 -0.43 -7.74
N SER A 60 -4.56 0.38 -7.59
CA SER A 60 -4.02 0.77 -6.27
C SER A 60 -5.04 1.42 -5.33
N GLN A 61 -5.97 2.24 -5.84
CA GLN A 61 -7.02 2.84 -5.00
C GLN A 61 -8.07 1.82 -4.56
N HIS A 62 -8.42 0.87 -5.42
CA HIS A 62 -9.34 -0.21 -5.08
C HIS A 62 -8.74 -1.15 -4.02
N ALA A 63 -7.43 -1.40 -4.08
CA ALA A 63 -6.72 -2.18 -3.06
C ALA A 63 -6.73 -1.48 -1.69
N ILE A 64 -6.59 -0.15 -1.65
CA ILE A 64 -6.72 0.65 -0.41
C ILE A 64 -8.13 0.54 0.15
N ALA A 65 -9.16 0.73 -0.69
CA ALA A 65 -10.55 0.60 -0.27
C ALA A 65 -10.87 -0.82 0.24
N PHE A 66 -10.27 -1.85 -0.37
CA PHE A 66 -10.40 -3.23 0.10
C PHE A 66 -9.74 -3.47 1.47
N ALA A 67 -8.61 -2.82 1.75
CA ALA A 67 -7.90 -2.95 3.03
C ALA A 67 -8.59 -2.19 4.17
N GLU A 68 -9.33 -1.12 3.86
CA GLU A 68 -9.91 -0.21 4.85
C GLU A 68 -10.78 -0.90 5.93
N PRO A 69 -11.66 -1.86 5.62
CA PRO A 69 -12.44 -2.58 6.64
C PRO A 69 -11.59 -3.25 7.71
N TRP A 70 -10.40 -3.74 7.36
CA TRP A 70 -9.47 -4.32 8.33
C TRP A 70 -8.96 -3.27 9.32
N PHE A 71 -8.56 -2.10 8.81
CA PHE A 71 -8.12 -0.99 9.66
C PHE A 71 -9.27 -0.42 10.48
N ARG A 72 -10.48 -0.36 9.93
CA ARG A 72 -11.71 0.04 10.63
C ARG A 72 -12.01 -0.87 11.81
N ALA A 73 -11.91 -2.18 11.61
CA ALA A 73 -12.10 -3.16 12.67
C ALA A 73 -11.04 -3.04 13.77
N LYS A 74 -9.77 -2.75 13.40
CA LYS A 74 -8.66 -2.62 14.35
C LYS A 74 -8.67 -1.30 15.13
N HIS A 75 -9.07 -0.20 14.50
CA HIS A 75 -9.03 1.16 15.06
C HIS A 75 -10.39 1.89 15.02
N PRO A 76 -11.46 1.30 15.58
CA PRO A 76 -12.82 1.82 15.40
C PRO A 76 -12.98 3.26 15.92
N ALA A 77 -12.27 3.63 16.99
CA ALA A 77 -12.31 4.99 17.53
C ALA A 77 -11.78 6.04 16.54
N PHE A 78 -10.68 5.73 15.83
CA PHE A 78 -10.14 6.62 14.80
C PHE A 78 -11.14 6.78 13.66
N TRP A 79 -11.63 5.67 13.10
CA TRP A 79 -12.49 5.71 11.93
C TRP A 79 -13.85 6.35 12.20
N ASN A 80 -14.43 6.14 13.38
CA ASN A 80 -15.65 6.83 13.80
C ASN A 80 -15.47 8.35 13.92
N ALA A 81 -14.27 8.81 14.29
CA ALA A 81 -13.95 10.24 14.32
C ALA A 81 -13.63 10.79 12.92
N TRP A 82 -12.94 10.00 12.10
CA TRP A 82 -12.61 10.31 10.71
C TRP A 82 -13.85 10.49 9.85
N ASP A 83 -14.86 9.61 10.00
CA ASP A 83 -16.13 9.69 9.26
C ASP A 83 -16.93 10.98 9.57
N LYS A 84 -16.67 11.62 10.72
CA LYS A 84 -17.32 12.87 11.15
C LYS A 84 -16.51 14.12 10.78
N ALA A 85 -15.26 13.95 10.36
CA ALA A 85 -14.40 15.07 10.02
C ALA A 85 -14.71 15.63 8.63
N THR A 86 -14.54 16.93 8.44
CA THR A 86 -14.69 17.58 7.14
C THR A 86 -13.42 17.35 6.31
N THR A 87 -13.56 16.69 5.15
CA THR A 87 -12.51 16.53 4.13
C THR A 87 -11.15 16.04 4.63
N PRO A 88 -11.05 14.97 5.45
CA PRO A 88 -9.76 14.38 5.72
C PRO A 88 -9.19 13.75 4.44
N LEU A 89 -7.88 13.91 4.21
CA LEU A 89 -7.17 13.05 3.25
C LEU A 89 -7.36 11.58 3.66
N HIS A 90 -7.23 10.65 2.72
CA HIS A 90 -7.32 9.25 3.09
C HIS A 90 -6.09 8.87 3.96
N PRO A 91 -6.29 8.26 5.15
CA PRO A 91 -5.21 8.02 6.10
C PRO A 91 -4.33 6.83 5.73
N LEU A 92 -4.82 5.96 4.84
CA LEU A 92 -4.07 4.81 4.33
C LEU A 92 -3.45 5.13 2.98
N ARG A 93 -2.28 4.56 2.76
CA ARG A 93 -1.50 4.69 1.55
C ARG A 93 -0.90 3.35 1.13
N MET A 94 -0.82 3.12 -0.18
CA MET A 94 -0.06 2.02 -0.77
C MET A 94 1.41 2.43 -0.93
N TYR A 95 2.32 1.65 -0.34
CA TYR A 95 3.76 1.89 -0.36
C TYR A 95 4.45 1.20 -1.52
N SER A 96 4.09 -0.06 -1.75
CA SER A 96 4.74 -0.87 -2.76
C SER A 96 3.79 -1.84 -3.44
N ILE A 97 4.21 -2.25 -4.63
CA ILE A 97 3.65 -3.37 -5.39
C ILE A 97 4.75 -4.41 -5.54
N SER A 98 4.45 -5.65 -5.23
CA SER A 98 5.42 -6.75 -5.33
C SER A 98 4.93 -7.86 -6.25
N PHE A 99 5.82 -8.33 -7.12
CA PHE A 99 5.62 -9.46 -8.02
C PHE A 99 6.48 -10.64 -7.54
N PRO A 100 5.89 -11.70 -6.96
CA PRO A 100 6.65 -12.84 -6.46
C PRO A 100 7.18 -13.74 -7.59
N ALA A 101 8.29 -14.44 -7.34
CA ALA A 101 9.04 -15.19 -8.37
C ALA A 101 8.34 -16.49 -8.85
N ARG A 102 7.24 -16.89 -8.21
CA ARG A 102 6.50 -18.15 -8.48
C ARG A 102 5.01 -17.86 -8.45
N ASP A 103 4.31 -18.04 -9.58
CA ASP A 103 2.84 -18.05 -9.84
C ASP A 103 1.93 -17.30 -8.85
N GLY A 104 2.46 -16.26 -8.22
CA GLY A 104 1.84 -15.58 -7.11
C GLY A 104 1.21 -14.32 -7.62
N ALA A 105 0.00 -14.07 -7.13
CA ALA A 105 -0.67 -12.81 -7.37
C ALA A 105 0.26 -11.65 -6.96
N PRO A 106 0.35 -10.59 -7.77
CA PRO A 106 0.99 -9.37 -7.32
C PRO A 106 0.24 -8.84 -6.10
N TYR A 107 0.97 -8.24 -5.17
CA TYR A 107 0.38 -7.76 -3.92
C TYR A 107 0.82 -6.35 -3.57
N TYR A 108 -0.03 -5.69 -2.78
CA TYR A 108 0.15 -4.32 -2.31
C TYR A 108 0.53 -4.34 -0.84
N TRP A 109 1.51 -3.52 -0.46
CA TRP A 109 1.77 -3.20 0.94
C TRP A 109 1.05 -1.90 1.31
N ILE A 110 0.09 -1.98 2.22
CA ILE A 110 -0.79 -0.86 2.58
C ILE A 110 -0.68 -0.62 4.08
N ALA A 111 -0.41 0.62 4.46
CA ALA A 111 -0.34 1.05 5.86
C ALA A 111 -0.82 2.50 5.98
N ARG A 112 -0.82 3.02 7.20
CA ARG A 112 -1.05 4.45 7.45
C ARG A 112 -0.01 5.29 6.72
N ASP A 113 -0.40 6.44 6.18
CA ASP A 113 0.54 7.49 5.77
C ASP A 113 1.23 8.12 7.00
N PRO A 114 2.58 8.10 7.15
CA PRO A 114 3.28 8.72 8.26
C PRO A 114 3.14 10.24 8.28
N GLY A 115 2.87 10.85 7.12
CA GLY A 115 2.60 12.28 6.99
C GLY A 115 1.15 12.65 7.30
N TYR A 116 0.30 11.68 7.68
CA TYR A 116 -1.11 11.95 7.94
C TYR A 116 -1.29 12.95 9.09
N ASN A 117 -1.94 14.07 8.80
CA ASN A 117 -2.29 15.04 9.82
C ASN A 117 -3.52 14.56 10.60
N PHE A 118 -3.32 14.31 11.90
CA PHE A 118 -4.40 13.91 12.81
C PHE A 118 -5.26 15.09 13.26
N GLU A 119 -4.90 16.34 12.95
CA GLU A 119 -5.78 17.48 13.18
C GLU A 119 -6.88 17.51 12.12
N CYS A 120 -8.13 17.65 12.59
CA CYS A 120 -9.31 17.68 11.74
C CYS A 120 -10.27 18.78 12.18
N VAL A 121 -11.21 19.12 11.30
CA VAL A 121 -12.31 20.03 11.58
C VAL A 121 -13.59 19.21 11.69
N ILE A 122 -14.18 19.19 12.87
CA ILE A 122 -15.47 18.53 13.13
C ILE A 122 -16.56 19.61 13.06
N PRO A 123 -17.68 19.38 12.34
CA PRO A 123 -18.81 20.31 12.37
C PRO A 123 -19.28 20.56 13.81
N ASP A 124 -19.45 21.83 14.19
CA ASP A 124 -20.12 22.14 15.46
C ASP A 124 -21.62 21.93 15.28
N GLU A 125 -22.18 20.96 16.01
CA GLU A 125 -23.62 20.66 15.97
C GLU A 125 -24.49 21.85 16.44
N HIS A 126 -23.91 22.83 17.14
CA HIS A 126 -24.58 24.05 17.58
C HIS A 126 -24.39 25.23 16.64
N ASP A 127 -23.46 25.14 15.67
CA ASP A 127 -23.29 26.15 14.62
C ASP A 127 -24.24 25.85 13.46
N LEU A 128 -25.48 26.34 13.58
CA LEU A 128 -26.54 26.22 12.57
C LEU A 128 -26.14 26.81 11.20
N TRP A 129 -25.07 27.60 11.13
CA TRP A 129 -24.57 28.23 9.91
C TRP A 129 -23.31 27.56 9.36
N GLN A 130 -22.75 26.55 10.05
CA GLN A 130 -21.54 25.79 9.69
C GLN A 130 -20.34 26.68 9.28
N GLN A 131 -20.19 27.85 9.89
CA GLN A 131 -19.17 28.82 9.52
C GLN A 131 -17.80 28.51 10.12
N GLU A 132 -17.75 27.94 11.32
CA GLU A 132 -16.48 27.59 11.99
C GLU A 132 -16.55 26.20 12.62
N GLY A 133 -16.02 25.18 11.94
CA GLY A 133 -15.89 23.87 12.55
C GLY A 133 -14.85 23.84 13.67
N LEU A 134 -15.06 22.98 14.66
CA LEU A 134 -14.16 22.83 15.79
C LEU A 134 -12.91 22.05 15.38
N ARG A 135 -11.73 22.65 15.64
CA ARG A 135 -10.47 21.91 15.50
C ARG A 135 -10.38 20.84 16.57
N SER A 136 -10.23 19.60 16.13
CA SER A 136 -10.13 18.43 16.98
C SER A 136 -9.00 17.53 16.52
N LYS A 137 -8.51 16.67 17.41
CA LYS A 137 -7.47 15.69 17.12
C LYS A 137 -8.10 14.31 16.98
N LEU A 138 -7.92 13.69 15.81
CA LEU A 138 -8.28 12.30 15.57
C LEU A 138 -7.45 11.38 16.49
N PRO A 139 -8.03 10.28 16.99
CA PRO A 139 -7.27 9.26 17.72
C PRO A 139 -6.06 8.78 16.92
N TYR A 140 -4.91 8.61 17.57
CA TYR A 140 -3.74 8.07 16.89
C TYR A 140 -3.90 6.57 16.64
N PHE A 141 -3.51 6.11 15.46
CA PHE A 141 -3.21 4.69 15.23
C PHE A 141 -1.83 4.53 14.60
N PRO A 142 -1.06 3.47 14.94
CA PRO A 142 0.34 3.36 14.59
C PRO A 142 0.58 3.05 13.11
N ASP A 143 1.74 3.47 12.60
CA ASP A 143 2.24 3.12 11.26
C ASP A 143 2.78 1.68 11.16
N SER A 144 3.06 1.04 12.30
CA SER A 144 3.41 -0.38 12.36
C SER A 144 2.27 -1.28 11.86
N ASP A 145 1.04 -0.76 11.80
CA ASP A 145 -0.09 -1.49 11.26
C ASP A 145 -0.10 -1.43 9.75
N ALA A 146 0.19 -2.58 9.15
CA ALA A 146 0.19 -2.79 7.72
C ALA A 146 -0.56 -4.07 7.36
N VAL A 147 -1.08 -4.11 6.14
CA VAL A 147 -1.68 -5.29 5.54
C VAL A 147 -1.11 -5.52 4.15
N VAL A 148 -1.06 -6.79 3.76
CA VAL A 148 -0.76 -7.18 2.39
C VAL A 148 -2.06 -7.56 1.69
N VAL A 149 -2.29 -6.95 0.54
CA VAL A 149 -3.46 -7.24 -0.30
C VAL A 149 -2.99 -7.89 -1.60
N SER A 150 -3.33 -9.15 -1.82
CA SER A 150 -3.07 -9.83 -3.10
C SER A 150 -4.12 -9.48 -4.13
N ARG A 151 -3.70 -9.27 -5.38
CA ARG A 151 -4.58 -9.05 -6.53
C ARG A 151 -4.84 -10.36 -7.27
N LEU A 152 -6.03 -10.92 -7.09
CA LEU A 152 -6.47 -12.16 -7.74
C LEU A 152 -6.94 -11.95 -9.18
N GLY A 153 -7.34 -10.73 -9.51
CA GLY A 153 -7.86 -10.32 -10.81
C GLY A 153 -8.15 -8.83 -10.82
N GLU A 154 -8.77 -8.33 -11.90
CA GLU A 154 -9.22 -6.94 -11.97
C GLU A 154 -10.18 -6.62 -10.82
N GLN A 155 -9.78 -5.69 -9.96
CA GLN A 155 -10.52 -5.29 -8.75
C GLN A 155 -10.91 -6.46 -7.82
N GLN A 156 -10.25 -7.61 -7.92
CA GLN A 156 -10.48 -8.79 -7.09
C GLN A 156 -9.29 -8.98 -6.16
N PHE A 157 -9.55 -8.98 -4.85
CA PHE A 157 -8.51 -8.91 -3.84
C PHE A 157 -8.70 -9.93 -2.73
N ALA A 158 -7.60 -10.29 -2.07
CA ALA A 158 -7.60 -11.05 -0.84
C ALA A 158 -6.57 -10.48 0.13
N LEU A 159 -6.90 -10.48 1.43
CA LEU A 159 -5.90 -10.25 2.46
C LEU A 159 -4.93 -11.43 2.45
N SER A 160 -3.65 -11.13 2.34
CA SER A 160 -2.61 -12.13 2.46
C SER A 160 -2.11 -12.12 3.89
N GLU A 161 -1.72 -13.28 4.40
CA GLU A 161 -0.84 -13.31 5.56
C GLU A 161 0.40 -12.49 5.19
N LEU A 162 0.83 -11.58 6.09
CA LEU A 162 2.06 -10.84 5.87
C LEU A 162 3.15 -11.87 5.58
N PRO A 163 3.86 -11.84 4.43
CA PRO A 163 5.08 -12.60 4.32
C PRO A 163 5.95 -12.13 5.49
N SER A 164 6.30 -13.05 6.38
CA SER A 164 7.03 -12.78 7.63
C SER A 164 8.07 -11.69 7.38
N PRO A 165 7.91 -10.47 7.93
CA PRO A 165 8.86 -9.42 7.68
C PRO A 165 10.16 -9.81 8.37
N TYR A 166 11.24 -9.83 7.60
CA TYR A 166 12.54 -9.22 7.91
C TYR A 166 12.66 -8.55 9.30
N PHE A 167 12.60 -9.34 10.38
CA PHE A 167 12.97 -8.97 11.74
C PHE A 167 13.49 -10.20 12.50
N ASP A 168 14.49 -10.87 11.90
CA ASP A 168 15.54 -11.51 12.69
C ASP A 168 16.82 -10.68 12.47
N ALA A 169 16.81 -9.45 12.99
CA ALA A 169 18.06 -8.83 13.38
C ALA A 169 18.43 -9.45 14.74
N THR A 170 19.36 -10.40 14.69
CA THR A 170 20.11 -10.92 15.84
C THR A 170 20.58 -9.83 16.77
#